data_AF-A0A8H4QKX4-F1
#
_entry.id   AF-A0A8H4QKX4-F1
#
_cell.length_a   1.000
_cell.length_b   1.000
_cell.length_c   1.000
_cell.angle_alpha   90.00
_cell.angle_beta   90.00
_cell.angle_gamma   90.00
#
_symmetry.space_group_name_H-M   'P 1'
#
loop_
_entity.id
_entity.type
_entity.pdbx_description
1 polymer ?
#
loop_
_entity_poly.entity_id
_entity_poly.type
_entity_poly.pdbx_seq_one_letter_code
_entity_poly.pdbx_strand_id
1 'polypeptide(L)'
;MQAMRKRLGFRREIVDHRSPKADLSSAIKYEVRLDRYTRLLLYVLPFVLSSLSLVLNAYAMGIFSYVKSIYALDTIDTRFTSSSSIPYKTVIDARDDPATSGSKRDDSVPGLGVKTDRHGRPVAQPSKWKTPEFYFYYFVFITIVPYMFWIAYDVSRPSDPNYHKYQHLLSPDAQYFTFRRNLPYLGLLLVFHPLLRKLYNFLRPLSIRNNSPRLNGSSYVSAAEGEARMEQRASFDFIFAFIFLTALHGFSVVKIVIILYMNYCIATRVPRKYMPAASWIFNIGMLFANELAEGYSMAKITAYLWPLEVAGLQSDNSMVSWGQWLDSRSGIMPRWQIPFNLTMLRLVSFNLDLYWSLDPRGGSPLEVGLLTLNAIFSY
;
A
#
# COMPACT_ATOMS: atom_id res chain seq x y z
N MET A 1 33.05 29.98 48.54
CA MET A 1 32.92 31.18 49.38
C MET A 1 32.88 32.38 48.45
N GLN A 2 31.71 32.95 48.20
CA GLN A 2 31.19 34.02 49.03
C GLN A 2 32.18 35.17 49.16
N ALA A 3 31.72 36.32 48.67
CA ALA A 3 32.00 37.63 49.25
C ALA A 3 33.45 38.12 49.08
N MET A 4 33.71 39.36 48.70
CA MET A 4 32.87 40.53 48.65
C MET A 4 33.72 41.65 48.04
N ARG A 5 33.07 42.51 47.26
CA ARG A 5 33.24 43.97 47.34
C ARG A 5 34.68 44.52 47.39
N LYS A 6 35.20 44.82 46.21
CA LYS A 6 35.81 46.13 45.89
C LYS A 6 35.18 46.56 44.55
N ARG A 7 34.29 47.56 44.44
CA ARG A 7 34.32 48.94 44.98
C ARG A 7 35.73 49.50 44.71
N LEU A 8 35.99 50.38 43.74
CA LEU A 8 35.29 51.63 43.41
C LEU A 8 35.74 52.11 42.02
N GLY A 9 34.79 52.39 41.12
CA GLY A 9 34.98 53.21 39.93
C GLY A 9 33.98 54.35 39.98
N PHE A 10 34.25 55.30 40.86
CA PHE A 10 33.46 56.50 41.11
C PHE A 10 33.67 57.46 39.93
N ARG A 11 32.65 57.70 39.10
CA ARG A 11 32.59 58.91 38.27
C ARG A 11 31.38 59.72 38.73
N ARG A 12 31.69 60.85 39.36
CA ARG A 12 30.73 61.89 39.72
C ARG A 12 30.14 62.43 38.43
N GLU A 13 28.83 62.36 38.29
CA GLU A 13 28.10 63.28 37.42
C GLU A 13 27.17 64.13 38.28
N ILE A 14 27.19 65.40 37.92
CA ILE A 14 26.68 66.54 38.63
C ILE A 14 25.15 66.51 38.54
N VAL A 15 24.50 66.63 39.69
CA VAL A 15 23.04 66.70 39.82
C VAL A 15 22.57 68.04 39.26
N ASP A 16 21.91 68.01 38.10
CA ASP A 16 21.11 69.12 37.59
C ASP A 16 19.67 68.98 38.12
N HIS A 17 19.24 69.92 38.96
CA HIS A 17 17.91 69.96 39.56
C HIS A 17 16.86 70.36 38.51
N ARG A 18 16.22 69.38 37.86
CA ARG A 18 14.95 69.59 37.14
C ARG A 18 13.75 69.01 37.88
N SER A 19 12.72 69.85 37.96
CA SER A 19 11.42 69.73 38.63
C SER A 19 10.78 68.31 38.69
N PRO A 20 10.37 67.83 39.88
CA PRO A 20 9.74 66.51 40.08
C PRO A 20 8.31 66.38 39.52
N LYS A 21 7.70 67.45 38.99
CA LYS A 21 6.31 67.39 38.49
C LYS A 21 6.18 66.81 37.07
N ALA A 22 7.22 66.88 36.25
CA ALA A 22 7.17 66.39 34.87
C ALA A 22 7.25 64.86 34.78
N ASP A 23 7.99 64.23 35.69
CA ASP A 23 8.26 62.78 35.67
C ASP A 23 7.09 61.94 36.23
N LEU A 24 6.30 62.51 37.14
CA LEU A 24 5.12 61.82 37.69
C LEU A 24 3.99 61.73 36.66
N SER A 25 3.82 62.76 35.82
CA SER A 25 2.75 62.79 34.81
C SER A 25 3.02 61.84 33.64
N SER A 26 4.29 61.63 33.27
CA SER A 26 4.66 60.62 32.27
C SER A 26 4.45 59.23 32.86
N ALA A 27 4.98 58.95 34.05
CA ALA A 27 4.86 57.65 34.73
C ALA A 27 3.39 57.21 34.92
N ILE A 28 2.52 58.07 35.43
CA ILE A 28 1.08 57.77 35.60
C ILE A 28 0.41 57.49 34.26
N LYS A 29 0.77 58.22 33.19
CA LYS A 29 0.19 58.02 31.86
C LYS A 29 0.63 56.69 31.23
N TYR A 30 1.85 56.23 31.51
CA TYR A 30 2.33 54.91 31.09
C TYR A 30 1.67 53.78 31.89
N GLU A 31 1.52 53.94 33.21
CA GLU A 31 0.91 52.93 34.08
C GLU A 31 -0.59 52.73 33.78
N VAL A 32 -1.34 53.83 33.59
CA VAL A 32 -2.76 53.80 33.18
C VAL A 32 -2.93 53.25 31.75
N ARG A 33 -1.92 53.42 30.88
CA ARG A 33 -1.94 52.84 29.53
C ARG A 33 -1.65 51.34 29.58
N LEU A 34 -0.71 50.89 30.39
CA LEU A 34 -0.40 49.46 30.57
C LEU A 34 -1.60 48.70 31.14
N ASP A 35 -2.25 49.21 32.19
CA ASP A 35 -3.41 48.57 32.82
C ASP A 35 -4.58 48.37 31.84
N ARG A 36 -4.79 49.32 30.91
CA ARG A 36 -5.81 49.18 29.85
C ARG A 36 -5.52 48.04 28.88
N TYR A 37 -4.27 47.88 28.46
CA TYR A 37 -3.88 46.78 27.56
C TYR A 37 -3.93 45.44 28.28
N THR A 38 -3.49 45.37 29.54
CA THR A 38 -3.52 44.13 30.34
C THR A 38 -4.95 43.65 30.58
N ARG A 39 -5.88 44.58 30.90
CA ARG A 39 -7.31 44.24 31.04
C ARG A 39 -7.92 43.82 29.70
N LEU A 40 -7.61 44.52 28.60
CA LEU A 40 -8.09 44.12 27.27
C LEU A 40 -7.61 42.71 26.90
N LEU A 41 -6.35 42.38 27.19
CA LEU A 41 -5.79 41.05 26.95
C LEU A 41 -6.45 39.98 27.82
N LEU A 42 -6.71 40.26 29.10
CA LEU A 42 -7.40 39.34 30.02
C LEU A 42 -8.86 39.05 29.61
N TYR A 43 -9.57 40.00 29.01
CA TYR A 43 -10.95 39.79 28.56
C TYR A 43 -11.05 39.18 27.15
N VAL A 44 -10.12 39.51 26.25
CA VAL A 44 -10.19 39.06 24.85
C VAL A 44 -9.55 37.69 24.65
N LEU A 45 -8.47 37.37 25.37
CA LEU A 45 -7.74 36.11 25.19
C LEU A 45 -8.60 34.86 25.46
N PRO A 46 -9.42 34.78 26.54
CA PRO A 46 -10.25 33.60 26.79
C PRO A 46 -11.33 33.41 25.72
N PHE A 47 -11.92 34.51 25.23
CA PHE A 47 -12.94 34.48 24.19
C PHE A 47 -12.35 34.01 22.85
N VAL A 48 -11.16 34.51 22.49
CA VAL A 48 -10.44 34.09 21.27
C VAL A 48 -10.02 32.62 21.37
N LEU A 49 -9.51 32.17 22.52
CA LEU A 49 -9.12 30.76 22.72
C LEU A 49 -10.32 29.81 22.70
N SER A 50 -11.46 30.20 23.28
CA SER A 50 -12.70 29.41 23.22
C SER A 50 -13.24 29.32 21.79
N SER A 51 -13.23 30.44 21.05
CA SER A 51 -13.64 30.49 19.64
C SER A 51 -12.74 29.62 18.78
N LEU A 52 -11.42 29.69 18.99
CA LEU A 52 -10.43 28.88 18.27
C LEU A 52 -10.61 27.39 18.56
N SER A 53 -10.90 27.01 19.82
CA SER A 53 -11.18 25.63 20.22
C SER A 53 -12.47 25.09 19.58
N LEU A 54 -13.53 25.91 19.51
CA LEU A 54 -14.79 25.55 18.83
C LEU A 54 -14.59 25.34 17.33
N VAL A 55 -13.84 26.24 16.67
CA VAL A 55 -13.53 26.12 15.23
C VAL A 55 -12.65 24.90 14.97
N LEU A 56 -11.61 24.67 15.80
CA LEU A 56 -10.75 23.49 15.69
C LEU A 56 -11.52 22.18 15.91
N ASN A 57 -12.44 22.14 16.88
CA ASN A 57 -13.27 20.96 17.11
C ASN A 57 -14.28 20.72 15.99
N ALA A 58 -14.88 21.78 15.43
CA ALA A 58 -15.78 21.65 14.28
C ALA A 58 -15.01 21.15 13.03
N TYR A 59 -13.80 21.65 12.81
CA TYR A 59 -12.94 21.22 11.71
C TYR A 59 -12.45 19.77 11.91
N ALA A 60 -12.06 19.40 13.14
CA ALA A 60 -11.67 18.04 13.49
C ALA A 60 -12.82 17.04 13.35
N MET A 61 -14.04 17.40 13.79
CA MET A 61 -15.26 16.62 13.59
C MET A 61 -15.60 16.47 12.10
N GLY A 62 -15.41 17.54 11.30
CA GLY A 62 -15.59 17.51 9.84
C GLY A 62 -14.60 16.60 9.13
N ILE A 63 -13.30 16.69 9.48
CA ILE A 63 -12.25 15.80 8.94
C ILE A 63 -12.52 14.36 9.35
N PHE A 64 -12.89 14.11 10.61
CA PHE A 64 -13.19 12.76 11.09
C PHE A 64 -14.44 12.18 10.42
N SER A 65 -15.47 13.00 10.19
CA SER A 65 -16.65 12.60 9.42
C SER A 65 -16.30 12.31 7.95
N TYR A 66 -15.42 13.12 7.35
CA TYR A 66 -14.94 12.91 5.98
C TYR A 66 -14.11 11.63 5.86
N VAL A 67 -13.15 11.40 6.76
CA VAL A 67 -12.38 10.15 6.82
C VAL A 67 -13.30 8.96 7.06
N LYS A 68 -14.24 9.06 8.01
CA LYS A 68 -15.25 8.01 8.25
C LYS A 68 -16.12 7.76 7.01
N SER A 69 -16.40 8.78 6.20
CA SER A 69 -17.15 8.64 4.95
C SER A 69 -16.34 7.93 3.87
N ILE A 70 -15.04 8.22 3.74
CA ILE A 70 -14.12 7.51 2.83
C ILE A 70 -14.07 6.02 3.19
N TYR A 71 -14.05 5.72 4.50
CA TYR A 71 -14.00 4.35 5.00
C TYR A 71 -15.37 3.72 5.26
N ALA A 72 -16.47 4.38 4.86
CA ALA A 72 -17.80 3.78 4.95
C ALA A 72 -17.90 2.62 3.95
N LEU A 73 -18.55 1.52 4.35
CA LEU A 73 -18.68 0.32 3.53
C LEU A 73 -19.28 0.62 2.15
N ASP A 74 -20.22 1.57 2.10
CA ASP A 74 -20.86 2.08 0.88
C ASP A 74 -19.90 2.85 -0.06
N THR A 75 -18.78 3.36 0.45
CA THR A 75 -17.80 4.14 -0.32
C THR A 75 -16.60 3.31 -0.72
N ILE A 76 -16.20 2.36 0.13
CA ILE A 76 -15.13 1.41 -0.16
C ILE A 76 -15.60 0.40 -1.20
N ASP A 77 -16.85 -0.06 -1.11
CA ASP A 77 -17.31 -1.16 -1.96
C ASP A 77 -18.84 -1.21 -2.15
N THR A 78 -19.31 -0.45 -3.14
CA THR A 78 -20.74 -0.33 -3.47
C THR A 78 -21.39 -1.63 -3.91
N ARG A 79 -20.60 -2.68 -4.26
CA ARG A 79 -21.13 -3.99 -4.68
C ARG A 79 -21.84 -4.75 -3.55
N PHE A 80 -21.55 -4.39 -2.30
CA PHE A 80 -22.16 -5.01 -1.12
C PHE A 80 -23.45 -4.33 -0.69
N THR A 81 -23.76 -3.14 -1.20
CA THR A 81 -24.94 -2.35 -0.76
C THR A 81 -25.82 -1.86 -1.90
N SER A 82 -25.43 -2.10 -3.15
CA SER A 82 -26.23 -1.80 -4.35
C SER A 82 -26.54 -3.08 -5.11
N SER A 83 -27.81 -3.31 -5.42
CA SER A 83 -28.24 -4.38 -6.32
C SER A 83 -27.59 -4.19 -7.69
N SER A 84 -27.09 -5.28 -8.31
CA SER A 84 -26.43 -5.27 -9.62
C SER A 84 -27.33 -4.80 -10.77
N SER A 85 -28.64 -4.65 -10.51
CA SER A 85 -29.64 -4.21 -11.48
C SER A 85 -29.87 -2.69 -11.53
N ILE A 86 -29.29 -1.89 -10.63
CA ILE A 86 -29.57 -0.44 -10.54
C ILE A 86 -28.32 0.39 -10.94
N PRO A 87 -28.46 1.36 -11.87
CA PRO A 87 -27.36 2.23 -12.27
C PRO A 87 -26.76 3.06 -11.11
N TYR A 88 -25.43 3.20 -11.09
CA TYR A 88 -24.70 3.96 -10.06
C TYR A 88 -25.20 5.40 -9.84
N LYS A 89 -25.61 6.08 -10.92
CA LYS A 89 -26.06 7.48 -10.87
C LYS A 89 -27.41 7.64 -10.17
N THR A 90 -28.33 6.70 -10.35
CA THR A 90 -29.65 6.76 -9.70
C THR A 90 -29.57 6.53 -8.18
N VAL A 91 -28.57 5.78 -7.71
CA VAL A 91 -28.30 5.59 -6.28
C VAL A 91 -27.74 6.86 -5.62
N ILE A 92 -26.98 7.65 -6.36
CA ILE A 92 -26.44 8.95 -5.91
C ILE A 92 -27.55 10.01 -5.95
N ASP A 93 -28.32 10.09 -7.02
CA ASP A 93 -29.37 11.11 -7.17
C ASP A 93 -30.50 10.90 -6.14
N ALA A 94 -30.86 9.66 -5.81
CA ALA A 94 -31.84 9.35 -4.75
C ALA A 94 -31.36 9.68 -3.32
N ARG A 95 -30.04 9.93 -3.13
CA ARG A 95 -29.41 10.26 -1.86
C ARG A 95 -29.45 11.76 -1.55
N ASP A 96 -29.51 12.61 -2.58
CA ASP A 96 -29.56 14.07 -2.44
C ASP A 96 -30.99 14.61 -2.22
N ASP A 97 -32.01 13.75 -2.35
CA ASP A 97 -33.39 14.10 -2.03
C ASP A 97 -33.62 14.17 -0.50
N PRO A 98 -34.01 15.35 0.05
CA PRO A 98 -34.18 15.53 1.49
C PRO A 98 -35.34 14.70 2.07
N ALA A 99 -36.28 14.24 1.24
CA ALA A 99 -37.42 13.43 1.65
C ALA A 99 -37.09 11.94 1.94
N THR A 100 -35.98 11.43 1.40
CA THR A 100 -35.58 10.01 1.52
C THR A 100 -34.45 9.77 2.52
N SER A 101 -33.90 10.83 3.09
CA SER A 101 -32.80 10.82 4.05
C SER A 101 -33.05 10.00 5.33
N GLY A 102 -34.31 9.64 5.62
CA GLY A 102 -34.70 8.78 6.74
C GLY A 102 -34.90 7.28 6.42
N SER A 103 -34.99 6.88 5.14
CA SER A 103 -35.32 5.50 4.74
C SER A 103 -34.25 4.91 3.83
N LYS A 104 -33.13 4.52 4.44
CA LYS A 104 -32.08 3.75 3.76
C LYS A 104 -32.55 2.29 3.69
N ARG A 105 -33.26 1.92 2.61
CA ARG A 105 -33.61 0.52 2.29
C ARG A 105 -32.34 -0.23 1.92
N ASP A 106 -31.98 -1.22 2.72
CA ASP A 106 -30.90 -2.17 2.45
C ASP A 106 -31.58 -3.54 2.32
N ASP A 107 -31.72 -4.04 1.09
CA ASP A 107 -32.45 -5.27 0.74
C ASP A 107 -31.59 -6.53 0.96
N SER A 108 -30.67 -6.51 1.93
CA SER A 108 -29.91 -7.70 2.32
C SER A 108 -30.86 -8.71 2.99
N VAL A 109 -31.20 -9.78 2.28
CA VAL A 109 -31.96 -10.93 2.83
C VAL A 109 -31.21 -11.46 4.06
N PRO A 110 -31.81 -11.42 5.27
CA PRO A 110 -31.13 -11.88 6.47
C PRO A 110 -30.91 -13.40 6.40
N GLY A 111 -29.64 -13.83 6.41
CA GLY A 111 -29.31 -15.22 6.70
C GLY A 111 -29.79 -15.61 8.10
N LEU A 112 -30.16 -16.88 8.29
CA LEU A 112 -30.59 -17.44 9.58
C LEU A 112 -29.59 -17.08 10.69
N GLY A 113 -30.01 -16.23 11.65
CA GLY A 113 -29.23 -15.85 12.83
C GLY A 113 -28.68 -14.41 12.85
N VAL A 114 -28.95 -13.59 11.83
CA VAL A 114 -28.55 -12.16 11.83
C VAL A 114 -29.51 -11.34 12.69
N LYS A 115 -29.02 -10.71 13.76
CA LYS A 115 -29.80 -9.77 14.59
C LYS A 115 -30.12 -8.52 13.75
N THR A 116 -31.41 -8.21 13.59
CA THR A 116 -31.88 -7.00 12.92
C THR A 116 -32.18 -5.89 13.93
N ASP A 117 -31.99 -4.63 13.54
CA ASP A 117 -32.42 -3.48 14.35
C ASP A 117 -33.95 -3.25 14.25
N ARG A 118 -34.48 -2.26 14.98
CA ARG A 118 -35.91 -1.87 14.92
C ARG A 118 -36.38 -1.45 13.51
N HIS A 119 -35.46 -1.25 12.58
CA HIS A 119 -35.71 -0.82 11.21
C HIS A 119 -35.37 -1.92 10.18
N GLY A 120 -35.15 -3.17 10.63
CA GLY A 120 -34.92 -4.32 9.75
C GLY A 120 -33.50 -4.42 9.18
N ARG A 121 -32.54 -3.59 9.61
CA ARG A 121 -31.17 -3.59 9.08
C ARG A 121 -30.34 -4.69 9.73
N PRO A 122 -29.49 -5.41 8.98
CA PRO A 122 -28.55 -6.36 9.56
C PRO A 122 -27.57 -5.62 10.47
N VAL A 123 -27.58 -5.94 11.77
CA VAL A 123 -26.64 -5.32 12.71
C VAL A 123 -25.28 -5.98 12.52
N ALA A 124 -24.33 -5.26 11.93
CA ALA A 124 -22.93 -5.65 11.91
C ALA A 124 -22.46 -5.95 13.35
N GLN A 125 -21.75 -7.06 13.55
CA GLN A 125 -21.29 -7.41 14.89
C GLN A 125 -20.43 -6.28 15.47
N PRO A 126 -20.60 -5.93 16.75
CA PRO A 126 -19.84 -4.84 17.37
C PRO A 126 -18.34 -5.15 17.29
N SER A 127 -17.54 -4.12 17.01
CA SER A 127 -16.09 -4.24 16.91
C SER A 127 -15.51 -4.88 18.18
N LYS A 128 -14.76 -5.97 18.04
CA LYS A 128 -14.11 -6.66 19.16
C LYS A 128 -12.89 -5.92 19.73
N TRP A 129 -12.65 -4.69 19.32
CA TRP A 129 -11.49 -3.87 19.71
C TRP A 129 -11.50 -3.48 21.20
N LYS A 130 -12.67 -3.55 21.85
CA LYS A 130 -12.87 -3.23 23.27
C LYS A 130 -12.97 -4.47 24.17
N THR A 131 -12.62 -5.65 23.67
CA THR A 131 -12.58 -6.85 24.52
C THR A 131 -11.32 -6.84 25.39
N PRO A 132 -11.36 -7.45 26.60
CA PRO A 132 -10.18 -7.57 27.45
C PRO A 132 -9.04 -8.32 26.76
N GLU A 133 -9.37 -9.29 25.90
CA GLU A 133 -8.41 -9.99 25.04
C GLU A 133 -7.65 -9.01 24.13
N PHE A 134 -8.35 -8.05 23.52
CA PHE A 134 -7.72 -7.08 22.62
C PHE A 134 -6.86 -6.05 23.36
N TYR A 135 -7.26 -5.67 24.58
CA TYR A 135 -6.41 -4.86 25.46
C TYR A 135 -5.13 -5.59 25.88
N PHE A 136 -5.21 -6.91 26.13
CA PHE A 136 -4.02 -7.72 26.37
C PHE A 136 -3.10 -7.71 25.14
N TYR A 137 -3.63 -7.88 23.93
CA TYR A 137 -2.82 -7.77 22.71
C TYR A 137 -2.18 -6.39 22.54
N TYR A 138 -2.88 -5.31 22.84
CA TYR A 138 -2.28 -3.96 22.83
C TYR A 138 -1.15 -3.83 23.85
N PHE A 139 -1.34 -4.34 25.06
CA PHE A 139 -0.30 -4.32 26.09
C PHE A 139 0.94 -5.11 25.63
N VAL A 140 0.73 -6.33 25.12
CA VAL A 140 1.81 -7.16 24.55
C VAL A 140 2.52 -6.43 23.42
N PHE A 141 1.78 -5.79 22.50
CA PHE A 141 2.38 -5.06 21.39
C PHE A 141 3.21 -3.86 21.87
N ILE A 142 2.67 -3.03 22.76
CA ILE A 142 3.33 -1.83 23.29
C ILE A 142 4.55 -2.18 24.14
N THR A 143 4.59 -3.36 24.76
CA THR A 143 5.73 -3.80 25.58
C THR A 143 6.75 -4.58 24.77
N ILE A 144 6.33 -5.64 24.08
CA ILE A 144 7.23 -6.55 23.35
C ILE A 144 7.88 -5.85 22.17
N VAL A 145 7.14 -5.06 21.37
CA VAL A 145 7.73 -4.47 20.15
C VAL A 145 8.86 -3.49 20.47
N PRO A 146 8.69 -2.50 21.37
CA PRO A 146 9.81 -1.67 21.82
C PRO A 146 10.93 -2.49 22.48
N TYR A 147 10.59 -3.53 23.24
CA TYR A 147 11.57 -4.40 23.88
C TYR A 147 12.41 -5.20 22.87
N MET A 148 11.83 -5.66 21.76
CA MET A 148 12.57 -6.30 20.65
C MET A 148 13.63 -5.36 20.07
N PHE A 149 13.29 -4.08 19.87
CA PHE A 149 14.26 -3.07 19.43
C PHE A 149 15.30 -2.77 20.52
N TRP A 150 14.88 -2.70 21.78
CA TRP A 150 15.76 -2.43 22.90
C TRP A 150 16.81 -3.52 23.10
N ILE A 151 16.44 -4.80 23.04
CA ILE A 151 17.40 -5.91 23.15
C ILE A 151 18.43 -5.85 22.02
N ALA A 152 17.97 -5.66 20.77
CA ALA A 152 18.88 -5.57 19.63
C ALA A 152 19.84 -4.39 19.78
N TYR A 153 19.36 -3.24 20.27
CA TYR A 153 20.20 -2.09 20.60
C TYR A 153 21.21 -2.41 21.71
N ASP A 154 20.75 -3.05 22.79
CA ASP A 154 21.58 -3.36 23.97
C ASP A 154 22.74 -4.30 23.63
N VAL A 155 22.45 -5.39 22.93
CA VAL A 155 23.43 -6.37 22.46
C VAL A 155 24.41 -5.75 21.45
N SER A 156 23.95 -4.78 20.66
CA SER A 156 24.82 -4.10 19.69
C SER A 156 25.77 -3.06 20.32
N ARG A 157 25.80 -2.92 21.65
CA ARG A 157 26.71 -1.97 22.31
C ARG A 157 28.10 -2.59 22.52
N PRO A 158 29.18 -1.79 22.43
CA PRO A 158 30.53 -2.22 22.80
C PRO A 158 30.67 -2.72 24.25
N SER A 159 29.70 -2.40 25.12
CA SER A 159 29.64 -2.86 26.49
C SER A 159 29.17 -4.32 26.65
N ASP A 160 28.58 -4.93 25.60
CA ASP A 160 28.16 -6.33 25.66
C ASP A 160 29.38 -7.27 25.60
N PRO A 161 29.48 -8.29 26.47
CA PRO A 161 30.59 -9.24 26.45
C PRO A 161 30.78 -9.97 25.11
N ASN A 162 29.70 -10.17 24.35
CA ASN A 162 29.71 -10.85 23.07
C ASN A 162 29.94 -9.91 21.88
N TYR A 163 30.09 -8.59 22.08
CA TYR A 163 30.19 -7.59 21.02
C TYR A 163 31.25 -7.93 19.97
N HIS A 164 32.39 -8.45 20.42
CA HIS A 164 33.50 -8.86 19.56
C HIS A 164 33.11 -9.87 18.46
N LYS A 165 32.08 -10.70 18.68
CA LYS A 165 31.63 -11.72 17.71
C LYS A 165 30.95 -11.12 16.48
N TYR A 166 30.26 -9.99 16.64
CA TYR A 166 29.41 -9.40 15.60
C TYR A 166 29.77 -7.94 15.27
N GLN A 167 30.78 -7.35 15.93
CA GLN A 167 31.33 -6.04 15.59
C GLN A 167 31.65 -5.89 14.10
N HIS A 168 32.16 -6.94 13.45
CA HIS A 168 32.48 -6.93 12.02
C HIS A 168 31.22 -6.94 11.11
N LEU A 169 30.07 -7.39 11.63
CA LEU A 169 28.78 -7.43 10.92
C LEU A 169 27.99 -6.12 11.08
N LEU A 170 28.26 -5.36 12.14
CA LEU A 170 27.63 -4.07 12.47
C LEU A 170 28.07 -2.92 11.55
N SER A 171 28.54 -3.22 10.34
CA SER A 171 28.92 -2.21 9.36
C SER A 171 27.74 -1.25 9.09
N PRO A 172 27.90 0.07 9.29
CA PRO A 172 26.78 1.01 9.38
C PRO A 172 26.00 1.21 8.08
N ASP A 173 26.47 0.67 6.94
CA ASP A 173 25.88 0.98 5.64
C ASP A 173 25.54 -0.23 4.77
N ALA A 174 26.11 -1.43 4.98
CA ALA A 174 25.91 -2.54 4.03
C ALA A 174 24.44 -2.93 3.83
N GLN A 175 23.63 -2.85 4.89
CA GLN A 175 22.21 -3.22 4.84
C GLN A 175 21.33 -2.15 4.17
N TYR A 176 21.65 -0.86 4.34
CA TYR A 176 20.83 0.26 3.83
C TYR A 176 21.38 0.89 2.56
N PHE A 177 22.63 0.63 2.19
CA PHE A 177 23.31 1.19 1.03
C PHE A 177 22.58 0.86 -0.27
N THR A 178 22.24 -0.41 -0.48
CA THR A 178 21.54 -0.86 -1.69
C THR A 178 20.15 -0.24 -1.80
N PHE A 179 19.41 -0.16 -0.70
CA PHE A 179 18.08 0.47 -0.67
C PHE A 179 18.15 1.96 -1.00
N ARG A 180 19.06 2.70 -0.35
CA ARG A 180 19.24 4.14 -0.59
C ARG A 180 19.70 4.46 -2.00
N ARG A 181 20.59 3.64 -2.56
CA ARG A 181 21.06 3.80 -3.94
C ARG A 181 19.94 3.56 -4.96
N ASN A 182 19.01 2.65 -4.66
CA ASN A 182 17.93 2.26 -5.57
C ASN A 182 16.66 3.14 -5.44
N LEU A 183 16.49 3.85 -4.32
CA LEU A 183 15.33 4.71 -4.04
C LEU A 183 15.08 5.78 -5.11
N PRO A 184 16.08 6.57 -5.57
CA PRO A 184 15.88 7.56 -6.62
C PRO A 184 15.40 6.93 -7.94
N TYR A 185 15.95 5.77 -8.30
CA TYR A 185 15.54 5.04 -9.51
C TYR A 185 14.10 4.55 -9.41
N LEU A 186 13.67 4.08 -8.22
CA LEU A 186 12.28 3.68 -7.98
C LEU A 186 11.33 4.88 -8.03
N GLY A 187 11.73 6.03 -7.47
CA GLY A 187 10.96 7.27 -7.55
C GLY A 187 10.81 7.76 -8.99
N LEU A 188 11.89 7.69 -9.76
CA LEU A 188 11.89 8.02 -11.19
C LEU A 188 10.96 7.10 -11.99
N LEU A 189 10.98 5.79 -11.70
CA LEU A 189 10.09 4.81 -12.30
C LEU A 189 8.61 5.10 -12.00
N LEU A 190 8.28 5.45 -10.74
CA LEU A 190 6.92 5.81 -10.33
C LEU A 190 6.36 7.01 -11.08
N VAL A 191 7.23 7.95 -11.48
CA VAL A 191 6.85 9.10 -12.30
C VAL A 191 6.79 8.74 -13.79
N PHE A 192 7.77 8.03 -14.33
CA PHE A 192 7.80 7.71 -15.75
C PHE A 192 6.75 6.70 -16.18
N HIS A 193 6.44 5.70 -15.36
CA HIS A 193 5.46 4.68 -15.71
C HIS A 193 4.07 5.26 -16.11
N PRO A 194 3.42 6.15 -15.33
CA PRO A 194 2.17 6.77 -15.74
C PRO A 194 2.33 7.73 -16.93
N LEU A 195 3.48 8.38 -17.09
CA LEU A 195 3.75 9.24 -18.26
C LEU A 195 3.87 8.42 -19.56
N LEU A 196 4.60 7.31 -19.52
CA LEU A 196 4.71 6.36 -20.61
C LEU A 196 3.35 5.75 -20.96
N ARG A 197 2.51 5.47 -19.95
CA ARG A 197 1.14 5.02 -20.20
C ARG A 197 0.31 6.08 -20.92
N LYS A 198 0.39 7.34 -20.50
CA LYS A 198 -0.28 8.45 -21.19
C LYS A 198 0.20 8.58 -22.64
N LEU A 199 1.51 8.48 -22.86
CA LEU A 199 2.09 8.52 -24.20
C LEU A 199 1.62 7.33 -25.05
N TYR A 200 1.60 6.12 -24.50
CA TYR A 200 1.10 4.93 -25.19
C TYR A 200 -0.38 5.08 -25.59
N ASN A 201 -1.21 5.60 -24.68
CA ASN A 201 -2.62 5.85 -24.95
C ASN A 201 -2.82 6.94 -26.00
N PHE A 202 -1.94 7.94 -26.03
CA PHE A 202 -1.93 8.96 -27.07
C PHE A 202 -1.55 8.39 -28.44
N LEU A 203 -0.56 7.49 -28.50
CA LEU A 203 -0.13 6.84 -29.74
C LEU A 203 -1.11 5.78 -30.24
N ARG A 204 -1.88 5.16 -29.34
CA ARG A 204 -2.93 4.18 -29.66
C ARG A 204 -4.28 4.68 -29.16
N PRO A 205 -4.88 5.70 -29.81
CA PRO A 205 -6.19 6.18 -29.40
C PRO A 205 -7.23 5.06 -29.54
N LEU A 206 -8.05 4.88 -28.51
CA LEU A 206 -9.19 3.98 -28.60
C LEU A 206 -10.21 4.59 -29.55
N SER A 207 -10.70 3.80 -30.51
CA SER A 207 -11.82 4.19 -31.36
C SER A 207 -13.08 4.21 -30.51
N ILE A 208 -13.39 5.37 -29.94
CA ILE A 208 -14.66 5.61 -29.28
C ILE A 208 -15.70 5.63 -30.40
N ARG A 209 -16.61 4.64 -30.40
CA ARG A 209 -17.74 4.62 -31.33
C ARG A 209 -18.65 5.81 -31.02
N ASN A 210 -18.41 6.95 -31.70
CA ASN A 210 -19.12 8.22 -31.51
C ASN A 210 -20.62 8.20 -31.87
N ASN A 211 -21.19 7.06 -32.27
CA ASN A 211 -22.54 6.96 -32.84
C ASN A 211 -23.54 6.17 -31.97
N SER A 212 -23.30 5.97 -30.67
CA SER A 212 -24.41 5.57 -29.79
C SER A 212 -25.24 6.82 -29.47
N PRO A 213 -26.57 6.83 -29.75
CA PRO A 213 -27.39 8.01 -29.55
C PRO A 213 -27.39 8.39 -28.07
N ARG A 214 -26.86 9.58 -27.77
CA ARG A 214 -26.94 10.20 -26.45
C ARG A 214 -28.36 10.70 -26.22
N LEU A 215 -29.28 9.80 -25.91
CA LEU A 215 -30.59 10.18 -25.39
C LEU A 215 -30.42 10.36 -23.88
N ASN A 216 -30.31 11.62 -23.44
CA ASN A 216 -30.29 12.09 -22.05
C ASN A 216 -29.12 11.60 -21.16
N GLY A 217 -28.02 12.36 -21.18
CA GLY A 217 -27.24 12.69 -19.97
C GLY A 217 -26.47 11.59 -19.20
N SER A 218 -26.54 10.32 -19.58
CA SER A 218 -25.69 9.26 -19.00
C SER A 218 -24.93 8.50 -20.07
N SER A 219 -23.60 8.65 -20.06
CA SER A 219 -22.70 7.86 -20.89
C SER A 219 -22.60 6.46 -20.28
N TYR A 220 -23.42 5.52 -20.75
CA TYR A 220 -23.24 4.11 -20.44
C TYR A 220 -21.96 3.64 -21.14
N VAL A 221 -20.95 3.22 -20.37
CA VAL A 221 -19.77 2.56 -20.93
C VAL A 221 -20.23 1.20 -21.44
N SER A 222 -20.22 1.00 -22.74
CA SER A 222 -20.57 -0.30 -23.34
C SER A 222 -19.56 -1.37 -22.88
N ALA A 223 -19.99 -2.62 -22.70
CA ALA A 223 -19.09 -3.73 -22.38
C ALA A 223 -17.90 -3.82 -23.37
N ALA A 224 -18.14 -3.55 -24.66
CA ALA A 224 -17.09 -3.49 -25.67
C ALA A 224 -16.08 -2.34 -25.44
N GLU A 225 -16.53 -1.22 -24.91
CA GLU A 225 -15.69 -0.06 -24.57
C GLU A 225 -14.91 -0.29 -23.27
N GLY A 226 -15.47 -1.09 -22.35
CA GLY A 226 -14.76 -1.60 -21.16
C GLY A 226 -13.64 -2.55 -21.54
N GLU A 227 -13.93 -3.53 -22.41
CA GLU A 227 -12.97 -4.52 -22.90
C GLU A 227 -11.78 -3.86 -23.62
N ALA A 228 -12.05 -2.93 -24.55
CA ALA A 228 -11.00 -2.21 -25.28
C ALA A 228 -10.08 -1.40 -24.34
N ARG A 229 -10.63 -0.80 -23.29
CA ARG A 229 -9.83 -0.12 -22.26
C ARG A 229 -9.00 -1.09 -21.43
N MET A 230 -9.54 -2.26 -21.11
CA MET A 230 -8.82 -3.30 -20.38
C MET A 230 -7.66 -3.84 -21.22
N GLU A 231 -7.88 -4.16 -22.48
CA GLU A 231 -6.86 -4.65 -23.41
C GLU A 231 -5.74 -3.62 -23.60
N GLN A 232 -6.08 -2.33 -23.75
CA GLN A 232 -5.08 -1.27 -23.87
C GLN A 232 -4.21 -1.15 -22.61
N ARG A 233 -4.81 -1.27 -21.42
CA ARG A 233 -4.05 -1.25 -20.16
C ARG A 233 -3.15 -2.48 -20.05
N ALA A 234 -3.72 -3.66 -20.28
CA ALA A 234 -3.01 -4.94 -20.19
C ALA A 234 -1.85 -5.03 -21.19
N SER A 235 -2.04 -4.59 -22.43
CA SER A 235 -0.99 -4.59 -23.46
C SER A 235 0.18 -3.66 -23.11
N PHE A 236 -0.10 -2.45 -22.63
CA PHE A 236 0.94 -1.55 -22.11
C PHE A 236 1.67 -2.19 -20.92
N ASP A 237 0.93 -2.68 -19.93
CA ASP A 237 1.49 -3.27 -18.72
C ASP A 237 2.35 -4.49 -19.03
N PHE A 238 1.92 -5.33 -19.96
CA PHE A 238 2.66 -6.51 -20.38
C PHE A 238 3.99 -6.14 -21.05
N ILE A 239 3.97 -5.22 -22.03
CA ILE A 239 5.17 -4.78 -22.74
C ILE A 239 6.14 -4.09 -21.78
N PHE A 240 5.63 -3.17 -20.95
CA PHE A 240 6.45 -2.47 -19.97
C PHE A 240 7.05 -3.42 -18.95
N ALA A 241 6.26 -4.34 -18.40
CA ALA A 241 6.71 -5.33 -17.44
C ALA A 241 7.80 -6.24 -18.04
N PHE A 242 7.66 -6.65 -19.30
CA PHE A 242 8.67 -7.45 -19.98
C PHE A 242 10.00 -6.71 -20.10
N ILE A 243 9.99 -5.47 -20.62
CA ILE A 243 11.19 -4.62 -20.72
C ILE A 243 11.81 -4.40 -19.34
N PHE A 244 10.99 -4.10 -18.34
CA PHE A 244 11.42 -3.84 -16.98
C PHE A 244 12.06 -5.07 -16.32
N LEU A 245 11.45 -6.25 -16.47
CA LEU A 245 12.00 -7.52 -16.00
C LEU A 245 13.35 -7.79 -16.66
N THR A 246 13.49 -7.58 -17.97
CA THR A 246 14.77 -7.77 -18.70
C THR A 246 15.83 -6.81 -18.21
N ALA A 247 15.50 -5.55 -17.93
CA ALA A 247 16.44 -4.60 -17.37
C ALA A 247 16.89 -4.99 -15.94
N LEU A 248 15.97 -5.47 -15.11
CA LEU A 248 16.28 -5.86 -13.73
C LEU A 248 17.07 -7.17 -13.63
N HIS A 249 16.67 -8.20 -14.36
CA HIS A 249 17.18 -9.55 -14.18
C HIS A 249 18.03 -10.06 -15.34
N GLY A 250 18.14 -9.29 -16.44
CA GLY A 250 18.93 -9.66 -17.61
C GLY A 250 18.48 -10.98 -18.21
N PHE A 251 19.43 -11.89 -18.42
CA PHE A 251 19.14 -13.22 -18.98
C PHE A 251 18.32 -14.13 -18.05
N SER A 252 18.31 -13.86 -16.74
CA SER A 252 17.53 -14.65 -15.77
C SER A 252 16.02 -14.53 -15.95
N VAL A 253 15.54 -13.55 -16.74
CA VAL A 253 14.11 -13.45 -17.11
C VAL A 253 13.63 -14.70 -17.83
N VAL A 254 14.48 -15.35 -18.63
CA VAL A 254 14.11 -16.59 -19.34
C VAL A 254 13.70 -17.67 -18.32
N LYS A 255 14.47 -17.81 -17.23
CA LYS A 255 14.18 -18.74 -16.14
C LYS A 255 12.83 -18.41 -15.48
N ILE A 256 12.60 -17.13 -15.18
CA ILE A 256 11.34 -16.65 -14.58
C ILE A 256 10.15 -16.97 -15.49
N VAL A 257 10.24 -16.63 -16.77
CA VAL A 257 9.16 -16.88 -17.75
C VAL A 257 8.86 -18.37 -17.89
N ILE A 258 9.88 -19.23 -17.90
CA ILE A 258 9.70 -20.68 -17.92
C ILE A 258 8.92 -21.16 -16.68
N ILE A 259 9.26 -20.67 -15.49
CA ILE A 259 8.55 -21.04 -14.26
C ILE A 259 7.10 -20.54 -14.28
N LEU A 260 6.86 -19.31 -14.73
CA LEU A 260 5.53 -18.76 -14.89
C LEU A 260 4.70 -19.57 -15.90
N TYR A 261 5.30 -19.95 -17.02
CA TYR A 261 4.65 -20.75 -18.05
C TYR A 261 4.31 -22.17 -17.55
N MET A 262 5.22 -22.82 -16.82
CA MET A 262 4.95 -24.11 -16.19
C MET A 262 3.79 -24.01 -15.19
N ASN A 263 3.76 -22.97 -14.34
CA ASN A 263 2.64 -22.72 -13.44
C ASN A 263 1.32 -22.51 -14.20
N TYR A 264 1.35 -21.73 -15.28
CA TYR A 264 0.19 -21.51 -16.13
C TYR A 264 -0.32 -22.81 -16.78
N CYS A 265 0.60 -23.69 -17.20
CA CYS A 265 0.23 -25.01 -17.72
C CYS A 265 -0.41 -25.90 -16.64
N ILE A 266 0.06 -25.81 -15.39
CA ILE A 266 -0.59 -26.50 -14.26
C ILE A 266 -2.03 -26.00 -14.10
N ALA A 267 -2.24 -24.68 -14.12
CA ALA A 267 -3.56 -24.07 -13.95
C ALA A 267 -4.55 -24.42 -15.09
N THR A 268 -4.07 -24.56 -16.32
CA THR A 268 -4.94 -24.68 -17.51
C THR A 268 -5.04 -26.08 -18.10
N ARG A 269 -4.05 -26.95 -17.90
CA ARG A 269 -4.00 -28.29 -18.52
C ARG A 269 -4.20 -29.44 -17.53
N VAL A 270 -3.99 -29.23 -16.23
CA VAL A 270 -4.15 -30.29 -15.24
C VAL A 270 -5.63 -30.46 -14.89
N PRO A 271 -6.16 -31.69 -14.79
CA PRO A 271 -7.53 -31.92 -14.37
C PRO A 271 -7.82 -31.28 -13.00
N ARG A 272 -8.99 -30.65 -12.86
CA ARG A 272 -9.41 -29.91 -11.65
C ARG A 272 -9.15 -30.65 -10.34
N LYS A 273 -9.38 -31.97 -10.30
CA LYS A 273 -9.17 -32.81 -9.10
C LYS A 273 -7.72 -32.76 -8.58
N TYR A 274 -6.75 -32.70 -9.47
CA TYR A 274 -5.32 -32.72 -9.13
C TYR A 274 -4.69 -31.34 -9.11
N MET A 275 -5.37 -30.33 -9.64
CA MET A 275 -4.82 -28.99 -9.82
C MET A 275 -4.33 -28.34 -8.50
N PRO A 276 -5.07 -28.41 -7.36
CA PRO A 276 -4.57 -27.86 -6.10
C PRO A 276 -3.29 -28.56 -5.61
N ALA A 277 -3.27 -29.90 -5.65
CA ALA A 277 -2.11 -30.68 -5.22
C ALA A 277 -0.89 -30.44 -6.12
N ALA A 278 -1.08 -30.45 -7.44
CA ALA A 278 -0.04 -30.15 -8.41
C ALA A 278 0.54 -28.73 -8.22
N SER A 279 -0.33 -27.76 -7.92
CA SER A 279 0.07 -26.38 -7.63
C SER A 279 0.94 -26.29 -6.38
N TRP A 280 0.53 -26.91 -5.27
CA TRP A 280 1.31 -26.91 -4.03
C TRP A 280 2.65 -27.62 -4.18
N ILE A 281 2.66 -28.81 -4.79
CA ILE A 281 3.88 -29.59 -5.01
C ILE A 281 4.85 -28.80 -5.89
N PHE A 282 4.38 -28.22 -6.99
CA PHE A 282 5.22 -27.41 -7.87
C PHE A 282 5.78 -26.17 -7.15
N ASN A 283 4.94 -25.38 -6.48
CA ASN A 283 5.38 -24.13 -5.85
C ASN A 283 6.32 -24.38 -4.67
N ILE A 284 6.03 -25.37 -3.80
CA ILE A 284 6.94 -25.77 -2.72
C ILE A 284 8.25 -26.32 -3.29
N GLY A 285 8.17 -27.21 -4.28
CA GLY A 285 9.34 -27.77 -4.95
C GLY A 285 10.22 -26.69 -5.56
N MET A 286 9.61 -25.67 -6.18
CA MET A 286 10.32 -24.53 -6.72
C MET A 286 10.97 -23.65 -5.66
N LEU A 287 10.35 -23.47 -4.48
CA LEU A 287 10.99 -22.75 -3.36
C LEU A 287 12.28 -23.46 -2.92
N PHE A 288 12.22 -24.78 -2.75
CA PHE A 288 13.41 -25.57 -2.40
C PHE A 288 14.45 -25.55 -3.53
N ALA A 289 14.04 -25.72 -4.78
CA ALA A 289 14.95 -25.69 -5.92
C ALA A 289 15.63 -24.32 -6.08
N ASN A 290 14.92 -23.22 -5.85
CA ASN A 290 15.47 -21.87 -5.88
C ASN A 290 16.56 -21.66 -4.82
N GLU A 291 16.34 -22.19 -3.60
CA GLU A 291 17.29 -22.10 -2.49
C GLU A 291 18.50 -23.01 -2.72
N LEU A 292 18.28 -24.29 -3.05
CA LEU A 292 19.34 -25.29 -3.25
C LEU A 292 20.22 -24.99 -4.47
N ALA A 293 19.64 -24.40 -5.53
CA ALA A 293 20.37 -24.06 -6.75
C ALA A 293 20.86 -22.60 -6.79
N GLU A 294 20.68 -21.83 -5.71
CA GLU A 294 21.08 -20.42 -5.59
C GLU A 294 20.62 -19.52 -6.76
N GLY A 295 19.44 -19.80 -7.36
CA GLY A 295 18.94 -19.08 -8.54
C GLY A 295 19.41 -19.64 -9.89
N TYR A 296 19.82 -20.91 -9.93
CA TYR A 296 20.14 -21.70 -11.13
C TYR A 296 21.26 -21.09 -11.97
N SER A 297 22.50 -21.10 -11.47
CA SER A 297 23.66 -20.69 -12.29
C SER A 297 23.73 -21.52 -13.58
N MET A 298 23.76 -20.85 -14.73
CA MET A 298 23.87 -21.50 -16.03
C MET A 298 25.20 -22.24 -16.14
N ALA A 299 26.29 -21.71 -15.56
CA ALA A 299 27.58 -22.41 -15.52
C ALA A 299 27.49 -23.78 -14.84
N LYS A 300 26.81 -23.85 -13.67
CA LYS A 300 26.59 -25.12 -12.94
C LYS A 300 25.72 -26.09 -13.76
N ILE A 301 24.68 -25.59 -14.43
CA ILE A 301 23.81 -26.40 -15.30
C ILE A 301 24.60 -26.95 -16.49
N THR A 302 25.39 -26.13 -17.18
CA THR A 302 26.19 -26.56 -18.33
C THR A 302 27.28 -27.56 -17.94
N ALA A 303 27.88 -27.40 -16.76
CA ALA A 303 28.86 -28.35 -16.24
C ALA A 303 28.22 -29.71 -15.90
N TYR A 304 26.98 -29.71 -15.40
CA TYR A 304 26.25 -30.93 -15.09
C TYR A 304 25.75 -31.66 -16.36
N LEU A 305 25.20 -30.93 -17.33
CA LEU A 305 24.65 -31.50 -18.56
C LEU A 305 25.72 -32.00 -19.53
N TRP A 306 26.91 -31.38 -19.51
CA TRP A 306 28.01 -31.73 -20.40
C TRP A 306 29.31 -32.00 -19.62
N PRO A 307 29.38 -33.12 -18.87
CA PRO A 307 30.53 -33.45 -18.03
C PRO A 307 31.71 -34.03 -18.82
N LEU A 308 31.93 -33.60 -20.07
CA LEU A 308 33.06 -34.06 -20.90
C LEU A 308 34.38 -33.41 -20.43
N GLU A 309 34.79 -33.74 -19.20
CA GLU A 309 36.19 -33.76 -18.78
C GLU A 309 36.81 -35.03 -19.35
N VAL A 310 37.30 -34.96 -20.60
CA VAL A 310 38.27 -35.96 -21.06
C VAL A 310 39.56 -35.69 -20.30
N ALA A 311 39.85 -36.56 -19.33
CA ALA A 311 41.04 -36.50 -18.49
C ALA A 311 42.31 -36.29 -19.33
N GLY A 312 42.90 -35.10 -19.22
CA GLY A 312 44.25 -34.79 -19.74
C GLY A 312 44.34 -33.82 -20.90
N LEU A 313 43.23 -33.35 -21.49
CA LEU A 313 43.25 -32.21 -22.41
C LEU A 313 42.55 -31.02 -21.75
N GLN A 314 43.26 -29.90 -21.58
CA GLN A 314 42.68 -28.60 -21.27
C GLN A 314 41.80 -28.18 -22.47
N SER A 315 40.64 -28.81 -22.60
CA SER A 315 39.58 -28.34 -23.45
C SER A 315 38.96 -27.17 -22.72
N ASP A 316 39.19 -25.96 -23.21
CA ASP A 316 38.33 -24.82 -22.94
C ASP A 316 36.89 -25.24 -23.29
N ASN A 317 36.17 -25.77 -22.31
CA ASN A 317 34.83 -26.31 -22.49
C ASN A 317 33.90 -25.13 -22.84
N SER A 318 33.79 -24.86 -24.14
CA SER A 318 33.09 -23.72 -24.75
C SER A 318 31.66 -23.54 -24.22
N MET A 319 31.01 -24.64 -23.84
CA MET A 319 29.66 -24.61 -23.23
C MET A 319 29.66 -24.08 -21.80
N VAL A 320 30.67 -24.40 -20.99
CA VAL A 320 30.80 -23.90 -19.61
C VAL A 320 31.20 -22.42 -19.63
N SER A 321 32.09 -22.01 -20.53
CA SER A 321 32.43 -20.60 -20.72
C SER A 321 31.25 -19.78 -21.27
N TRP A 322 30.42 -20.37 -22.13
CA TRP A 322 29.15 -19.76 -22.53
C TRP A 322 28.15 -19.64 -21.37
N GLY A 323 28.04 -20.67 -20.51
CA GLY A 323 27.24 -20.61 -19.29
C GLY A 323 27.70 -19.51 -18.33
N GLN A 324 29.02 -19.35 -18.15
CA GLN A 324 29.61 -18.26 -17.38
C GLN A 324 29.35 -16.89 -18.02
N TRP A 325 29.42 -16.79 -19.35
CA TRP A 325 29.09 -15.57 -20.07
C TRP A 325 27.62 -15.18 -19.88
N LEU A 326 26.70 -16.14 -19.91
CA LEU A 326 25.28 -15.89 -19.64
C LEU A 326 25.04 -15.41 -18.21
N ASP A 327 25.68 -16.05 -17.23
CA ASP A 327 25.58 -15.63 -15.83
C ASP A 327 26.21 -14.26 -15.59
N SER A 328 27.25 -13.88 -16.35
CA SER A 328 27.87 -12.54 -16.28
C SER A 328 26.93 -11.41 -16.70
N ARG A 329 25.86 -11.73 -17.46
CA ARG A 329 24.83 -10.78 -17.91
C ARG A 329 23.57 -10.83 -17.05
N SER A 330 23.71 -11.21 -15.78
CA SER A 330 22.65 -11.07 -14.79
C SER A 330 22.46 -9.58 -14.48
N GLY A 331 21.26 -9.05 -14.68
CA GLY A 331 20.96 -7.61 -14.70
C GLY A 331 21.24 -6.85 -13.39
N ILE A 332 20.61 -5.69 -13.19
CA ILE A 332 20.81 -4.81 -12.01
C ILE A 332 20.67 -5.58 -10.69
N MET A 333 19.76 -6.56 -10.65
CA MET A 333 19.50 -7.42 -9.49
C MET A 333 19.70 -8.89 -9.86
N PRO A 334 20.93 -9.44 -9.66
CA PRO A 334 21.27 -10.79 -10.08
C PRO A 334 20.59 -11.88 -9.24
N ARG A 335 20.25 -11.57 -7.98
CA ARG A 335 19.55 -12.46 -7.05
C ARG A 335 18.03 -12.40 -7.25
N TRP A 336 17.58 -12.85 -8.40
CA TRP A 336 16.16 -12.83 -8.77
C TRP A 336 15.32 -13.79 -7.92
N GLN A 337 15.90 -14.87 -7.40
CA GLN A 337 15.20 -15.90 -6.64
C GLN A 337 14.58 -15.38 -5.33
N ILE A 338 15.21 -14.39 -4.68
CA ILE A 338 14.76 -13.84 -3.40
C ILE A 338 13.39 -13.15 -3.53
N PRO A 339 13.22 -12.11 -4.37
CA PRO A 339 11.91 -11.49 -4.54
C PRO A 339 10.90 -12.44 -5.20
N PHE A 340 11.37 -13.41 -5.99
CA PHE A 340 10.50 -14.36 -6.66
C PHE A 340 9.82 -15.36 -5.71
N ASN A 341 10.38 -15.62 -4.54
CA ASN A 341 9.71 -16.42 -3.51
C ASN A 341 8.36 -15.81 -3.07
N LEU A 342 8.22 -14.49 -3.10
CA LEU A 342 6.92 -13.82 -2.87
C LEU A 342 5.97 -14.00 -4.06
N THR A 343 6.51 -14.07 -5.28
CA THR A 343 5.73 -14.34 -6.49
C THR A 343 5.14 -15.75 -6.47
N MET A 344 5.84 -16.74 -5.90
CA MET A 344 5.29 -18.10 -5.73
C MET A 344 3.95 -18.11 -4.98
N LEU A 345 3.80 -17.27 -3.96
CA LEU A 345 2.51 -17.14 -3.26
C LEU A 345 1.40 -16.66 -4.21
N ARG A 346 1.72 -15.71 -5.11
CA ARG A 346 0.78 -15.20 -6.12
C ARG A 346 0.42 -16.28 -7.15
N LEU A 347 1.35 -17.15 -7.50
CA LEU A 347 1.10 -18.27 -8.42
C LEU A 347 0.16 -19.30 -7.81
N VAL A 348 0.35 -19.65 -6.54
CA VAL A 348 -0.57 -20.52 -5.80
C VAL A 348 -1.95 -19.88 -5.71
N SER A 349 -2.04 -18.59 -5.32
CA SER A 349 -3.30 -17.86 -5.27
C SER A 349 -4.02 -17.86 -6.62
N PHE A 350 -3.32 -17.57 -7.72
CA PHE A 350 -3.90 -17.61 -9.06
C PHE A 350 -4.49 -18.99 -9.41
N ASN A 351 -3.75 -20.06 -9.14
CA ASN A 351 -4.23 -21.41 -9.45
C ASN A 351 -5.45 -21.79 -8.58
N LEU A 352 -5.46 -21.42 -7.29
CA LEU A 352 -6.57 -21.72 -6.39
C LEU A 352 -7.81 -20.85 -6.66
N ASP A 353 -7.62 -19.58 -7.02
CA ASP A 353 -8.73 -18.72 -7.42
C ASP A 353 -9.39 -19.26 -8.69
N LEU A 354 -8.60 -19.72 -9.67
CA LEU A 354 -9.11 -20.41 -10.86
C LEU A 354 -9.81 -21.73 -10.51
N TYR A 355 -9.30 -22.47 -9.53
CA TYR A 355 -9.93 -23.72 -9.06
C TYR A 355 -11.36 -23.49 -8.56
N TRP A 356 -11.55 -22.41 -7.80
CA TRP A 356 -12.83 -22.04 -7.21
C TRP A 356 -13.75 -21.34 -8.20
N SER A 357 -13.22 -20.55 -9.13
CA SER A 357 -14.05 -19.92 -10.17
C SER A 357 -14.68 -20.95 -11.11
N LEU A 358 -14.03 -22.11 -11.28
CA LEU A 358 -14.54 -23.24 -12.04
C LEU A 358 -15.55 -24.11 -11.27
N ASP A 359 -15.88 -23.78 -10.01
CA ASP A 359 -16.89 -24.51 -9.25
C ASP A 359 -18.31 -24.05 -9.63
N PRO A 360 -19.13 -24.91 -10.25
CA PRO A 360 -20.50 -24.56 -10.64
C PRO A 360 -21.39 -24.25 -9.43
N ARG A 361 -21.00 -24.67 -8.22
CA ARG A 361 -21.77 -24.46 -6.98
C ARG A 361 -21.56 -23.06 -6.39
N GLY A 362 -20.60 -22.29 -6.91
CA GLY A 362 -20.33 -20.90 -6.50
C GLY A 362 -21.09 -19.84 -7.29
N GLY A 363 -21.74 -20.23 -8.40
CA GLY A 363 -22.67 -19.37 -9.11
C GLY A 363 -23.94 -19.21 -8.28
N SER A 364 -24.32 -17.98 -7.95
CA SER A 364 -25.60 -17.74 -7.29
C SER A 364 -26.75 -18.38 -8.10
N PRO A 365 -27.80 -18.93 -7.46
CA PRO A 365 -28.95 -19.54 -8.15
C PRO A 365 -29.67 -18.63 -9.17
N LEU A 366 -29.32 -17.35 -9.23
CA LEU A 366 -29.91 -16.35 -10.09
C LEU A 366 -29.47 -16.46 -11.56
N GLU A 367 -28.25 -16.95 -11.84
CA GLU A 367 -27.78 -17.09 -13.24
C GLU A 367 -28.46 -18.27 -13.96
N VAL A 368 -28.86 -19.31 -13.23
CA VAL A 368 -29.57 -20.46 -13.81
C VAL A 368 -31.03 -20.10 -14.13
N GLY A 369 -31.66 -19.22 -13.34
CA GLY A 369 -33.04 -18.76 -13.57
C GLY A 369 -33.21 -17.91 -14.82
N LEU A 370 -32.21 -17.07 -15.15
CA LEU A 370 -32.25 -16.18 -16.32
C LEU A 370 -32.05 -16.92 -17.64
N LEU A 371 -31.25 -17.99 -17.64
CA LEU A 371 -31.07 -18.86 -18.81
C LEU A 371 -32.28 -19.77 -19.06
N THR A 372 -32.96 -20.22 -18.00
CA THR A 372 -34.17 -21.04 -18.12
C THR A 372 -35.40 -20.21 -18.51
N LEU A 373 -35.55 -18.99 -18.00
CA LEU A 373 -36.63 -18.08 -18.42
C LEU A 373 -36.52 -17.66 -19.89
N ASN A 374 -35.32 -17.35 -20.38
CA ASN A 374 -35.13 -17.03 -21.80
C ASN A 374 -35.39 -18.22 -22.73
N ALA A 375 -35.20 -19.46 -22.25
CA ALA A 375 -35.55 -20.66 -23.01
C ALA A 375 -37.07 -20.94 -23.04
N ILE A 376 -37.82 -20.51 -22.02
CA ILE A 376 -39.28 -20.69 -21.94
C ILE A 376 -40.04 -19.63 -22.76
N PHE A 377 -39.49 -18.42 -22.89
CA PHE A 377 -40.09 -17.34 -23.70
C PHE A 377 -39.72 -17.38 -25.21
N SER A 378 -38.96 -18.39 -25.65
CA SER A 378 -38.63 -18.61 -27.07
C SER A 378 -39.36 -19.80 -27.71
N TYR A 379 -40.46 -20.27 -27.12
CA TYR A 379 -41.39 -21.23 -27.73
C TYR A 379 -42.76 -20.61 -28.02
#